data_AF-A0A7G8X704-F1
#
_entry.id   AF-A0A7G8X704-F1
#
_cell.length_a   1.000
_cell.length_b   1.000
_cell.length_c   1.000
_cell.angle_alpha   90.00
_cell.angle_beta   90.00
_cell.angle_gamma   90.00
#
_symmetry.space_group_name_H-M   'P 1'
#
loop_
_entity.id
_entity.type
_entity.pdbx_description
1 polymer ?
#
loop_
_entity_poly.entity_id
_entity_poly.type
_entity_poly.pdbx_seq_one_letter_code
_entity_poly.pdbx_strand_id
1 'polypeptide(L)'
;MKKKLFEIQTVLHKADLIYFTWNDVGGTYKVYRDGHHLYEGTVSEFSDGDFKHAKLYNYLIERVEDGIVIDVIALQTSAFAEQKNKESPLQSLVMTTIVAKTQIALSWEEIKDVAEYDVYRNGTHMTTAVGNSYIDRDFSLDEIYTYTIKSKRSLAKSEERFNVFQSIVSTVFGLLNPVSSKAEAAIEQFSVTKSIAKPRELLTPVQDRVRLPNVDRWGFRYMTFLQDDWVLNPNLLSRNRYFKGDDRGFDSNGASYRTRVDVELAYDLERSPLTFTRDVGPSIVYDAFKRFRKQATASHDGITLKRTNHGEDEAGFHLLHAVGNPLTTAPDINYEVRAVMRRDGTFDMTGYHDQAPHHEIYLMRGEENEWKPIHQAESKGLAWMSEVIAWQYWRISNFE
;
A
#
# COMPACT_ATOMS: atom_id res chain seq x y z
N MET A 1 24.18 36.01 6.38
CA MET A 1 22.93 35.52 5.75
C MET A 1 23.00 34.00 5.71
N LYS A 2 21.93 33.27 6.08
CA LYS A 2 21.91 31.80 5.94
C LYS A 2 21.96 31.47 4.44
N LYS A 3 22.86 30.57 4.03
CA LYS A 3 22.94 30.07 2.64
C LYS A 3 21.61 29.40 2.28
N LYS A 4 20.97 29.80 1.18
CA LYS A 4 19.77 29.12 0.68
C LYS A 4 20.15 27.70 0.24
N LEU A 5 19.33 26.72 0.62
CA LEU A 5 19.52 25.31 0.25
C LEU A 5 18.79 25.05 -1.08
N PHE A 6 19.36 24.22 -1.95
CA PHE A 6 18.70 23.80 -3.19
C PHE A 6 17.62 22.74 -2.85
N GLU A 7 16.41 23.23 -2.62
CA GLU A 7 15.27 22.44 -2.12
C GLU A 7 13.98 22.90 -2.81
N ILE A 8 13.06 21.95 -3.04
CA ILE A 8 11.68 22.25 -3.45
C ILE A 8 11.01 23.12 -2.39
N GLN A 9 10.28 24.14 -2.84
CA GLN A 9 9.49 25.04 -1.98
C GLN A 9 8.00 24.71 -2.06
N THR A 10 7.50 24.35 -3.23
CA THR A 10 6.08 24.07 -3.42
C THR A 10 5.91 22.98 -4.46
N VAL A 11 4.94 22.11 -4.22
CA VAL A 11 4.38 21.20 -5.24
C VAL A 11 2.86 21.40 -5.21
N LEU A 12 2.27 21.66 -6.36
CA LEU A 12 0.87 21.93 -6.54
C LEU A 12 0.31 20.95 -7.58
N HIS A 13 -0.79 20.31 -7.21
CA HIS A 13 -1.52 19.39 -8.07
C HIS A 13 -2.87 20.00 -8.43
N LYS A 14 -3.18 20.03 -9.73
CA LYS A 14 -4.51 20.28 -10.28
C LYS A 14 -4.83 19.17 -11.28
N ALA A 15 -6.08 19.13 -11.76
CA ALA A 15 -6.54 18.11 -12.72
C ALA A 15 -5.55 17.89 -13.87
N ASP A 16 -5.08 18.97 -14.50
CA ASP A 16 -4.21 18.93 -15.67
C ASP A 16 -2.87 19.65 -15.44
N LEU A 17 -2.42 19.76 -14.18
CA LEU A 17 -1.16 20.43 -13.87
C LEU A 17 -0.48 19.81 -12.65
N ILE A 18 0.78 19.42 -12.83
CA ILE A 18 1.76 19.29 -11.76
C ILE A 18 2.68 20.50 -11.88
N TYR A 19 2.70 21.34 -10.86
CA TYR A 19 3.56 22.53 -10.80
C TYR A 19 4.44 22.46 -9.57
N PHE A 20 5.72 22.77 -9.70
CA PHE A 20 6.61 22.86 -8.56
C PHE A 20 7.65 23.96 -8.70
N THR A 21 8.08 24.48 -7.56
CA THR A 21 9.11 25.52 -7.45
C THR A 21 10.23 25.06 -6.55
N TRP A 22 11.42 25.60 -6.75
CA TRP A 22 12.57 25.38 -5.88
C TRP A 22 13.26 26.68 -5.53
N ASN A 23 14.12 26.63 -4.51
CA ASN A 23 14.94 27.78 -4.15
C ASN A 23 15.89 28.13 -5.29
N ASP A 24 15.73 29.32 -5.85
CA ASP A 24 16.75 29.92 -6.70
C ASP A 24 18.02 30.19 -5.87
N VAL A 25 19.08 29.49 -6.26
CA VAL A 25 20.42 29.53 -5.68
C VAL A 25 21.48 29.88 -6.75
N GLY A 26 21.05 30.30 -7.94
CA GLY A 26 21.91 30.57 -9.10
C GLY A 26 22.26 29.33 -9.92
N GLY A 27 22.73 29.57 -11.16
CA GLY A 27 23.05 28.54 -12.14
C GLY A 27 21.96 28.34 -13.20
N THR A 28 22.12 27.31 -14.02
CA THR A 28 21.10 26.83 -14.97
C THR A 28 20.46 25.58 -14.42
N TYR A 29 19.13 25.48 -14.49
CA TYR A 29 18.37 24.30 -14.07
C TYR A 29 17.98 23.47 -15.26
N LYS A 30 18.06 22.13 -15.12
CA LYS A 30 17.52 21.16 -16.08
C LYS A 30 16.48 20.30 -15.39
N VAL A 31 15.31 20.13 -16.00
CA VAL A 31 14.24 19.27 -15.48
C VAL A 31 14.02 18.10 -16.43
N TYR A 32 13.94 16.91 -15.85
CA TYR A 32 13.66 15.67 -16.55
C TYR A 32 12.46 14.98 -15.93
N ARG A 33 11.68 14.28 -16.75
CA ARG A 33 10.61 13.37 -16.31
C ARG A 33 10.87 11.99 -16.88
N ASP A 34 10.93 10.98 -16.01
CA ASP A 34 11.20 9.60 -16.38
C ASP A 34 12.43 9.50 -17.33
N GLY A 35 13.49 10.28 -17.02
CA GLY A 35 14.72 10.39 -17.81
C GLY A 35 14.66 11.31 -19.05
N HIS A 36 13.49 11.77 -19.47
CA HIS A 36 13.33 12.63 -20.65
C HIS A 36 13.48 14.11 -20.27
N HIS A 37 14.35 14.84 -20.96
CA HIS A 37 14.58 16.26 -20.74
C HIS A 37 13.36 17.09 -21.15
N LEU A 38 12.86 17.96 -20.26
CA LEU A 38 11.67 18.78 -20.48
C LEU A 38 11.95 20.29 -20.41
N TYR A 39 12.97 20.73 -19.67
CA TYR A 39 13.24 22.16 -19.48
C TYR A 39 14.71 22.41 -19.17
N GLU A 40 15.25 23.50 -19.74
CA GLU A 40 16.57 24.06 -19.42
C GLU A 40 16.47 25.60 -19.32
N GLY A 41 16.92 26.19 -18.22
CA GLY A 41 16.87 27.64 -18.03
C GLY A 41 17.19 28.09 -16.61
N THR A 42 17.13 29.39 -16.35
CA THR A 42 17.46 29.97 -15.03
C THR A 42 16.25 30.17 -14.12
N VAL A 43 15.04 29.98 -14.65
CA VAL A 43 13.79 30.13 -13.88
C VAL A 43 13.62 28.92 -12.97
N SER A 44 13.29 29.16 -11.68
CA SER A 44 13.24 28.15 -10.62
C SER A 44 11.84 27.57 -10.38
N GLU A 45 11.14 27.29 -11.48
CA GLU A 45 9.79 26.69 -11.48
C GLU A 45 9.60 25.81 -12.71
N PHE A 46 8.68 24.85 -12.61
CA PHE A 46 8.31 23.97 -13.72
C PHE A 46 6.84 23.60 -13.65
N SER A 47 6.21 23.50 -14.82
CA SER A 47 4.82 23.08 -15.01
C SER A 47 4.75 21.92 -16.00
N ASP A 48 4.10 20.83 -15.60
CA ASP A 48 3.79 19.69 -16.45
C ASP A 48 2.27 19.52 -16.58
N GLY A 49 1.77 19.48 -17.81
CA GLY A 49 0.36 19.23 -18.13
C GLY A 49 0.13 18.01 -19.02
N ASP A 50 1.18 17.24 -19.34
CA ASP A 50 1.08 16.06 -20.20
C ASP A 50 1.23 14.79 -19.38
N PHE A 51 0.16 14.37 -18.71
CA PHE A 51 0.20 13.17 -17.88
C PHE A 51 -1.09 12.34 -17.93
N LYS A 52 -0.96 11.07 -17.55
CA LYS A 52 -2.07 10.16 -17.30
C LYS A 52 -2.45 10.30 -15.83
N HIS A 53 -3.73 10.50 -15.55
CA HIS A 53 -4.25 10.59 -14.18
C HIS A 53 -3.89 9.35 -13.35
N ALA A 54 -3.68 9.55 -12.05
CA ALA A 54 -3.35 8.51 -11.07
C ALA A 54 -2.07 7.70 -11.38
N LYS A 55 -1.23 8.15 -12.31
CA LYS A 55 0.10 7.58 -12.56
C LYS A 55 1.15 8.27 -11.68
N LEU A 56 2.12 7.50 -11.19
CA LEU A 56 3.35 8.01 -10.57
C LEU A 56 4.35 8.46 -11.64
N TYR A 57 4.94 9.63 -11.42
CA TYR A 57 5.98 10.22 -12.26
C TYR A 57 7.22 10.52 -11.44
N ASN A 58 8.39 10.30 -12.04
CA ASN A 58 9.69 10.64 -11.47
C ASN A 58 10.25 11.87 -12.17
N TYR A 59 10.59 12.89 -11.40
CA TYR A 59 11.25 14.10 -11.86
C TYR A 59 12.65 14.21 -11.28
N LEU A 60 13.58 14.72 -12.08
CA LEU A 60 14.90 15.15 -11.65
C LEU A 60 15.09 16.60 -12.00
N ILE A 61 15.66 17.35 -11.05
CA ILE A 61 16.01 18.75 -11.22
C ILE A 61 17.51 18.87 -10.97
N GLU A 62 18.28 19.09 -12.02
CA GLU A 62 19.71 19.30 -11.94
C GLU A 62 20.00 20.80 -11.90
N ARG A 63 20.93 21.20 -11.04
CA ARG A 63 21.51 22.53 -11.05
C ARG A 63 22.91 22.46 -11.64
N VAL A 64 23.16 23.29 -12.65
CA VAL A 64 24.39 23.33 -13.44
C VAL A 64 25.09 24.68 -13.26
N GLU A 65 26.38 24.63 -12.96
CA GLU A 65 27.29 25.79 -12.94
C GLU A 65 28.54 25.46 -13.75
N ASP A 66 28.97 26.37 -14.62
CA ASP A 66 30.14 26.19 -15.50
C ASP A 66 30.13 24.86 -16.29
N GLY A 67 28.95 24.39 -16.68
CA GLY A 67 28.76 23.14 -17.41
C GLY A 67 28.81 21.87 -16.55
N ILE A 68 28.90 21.99 -15.22
CA ILE A 68 28.98 20.86 -14.28
C ILE A 68 27.70 20.80 -13.45
N VAL A 69 27.11 19.60 -13.33
CA VAL A 69 26.00 19.35 -12.40
C VAL A 69 26.52 19.37 -10.97
N ILE A 70 26.07 20.32 -10.16
CA ILE A 70 26.55 20.52 -8.79
C ILE A 70 25.57 20.01 -7.73
N ASP A 71 24.28 20.08 -8.01
CA ASP A 71 23.21 19.59 -7.14
C ASP A 71 22.09 18.96 -7.96
N VAL A 72 21.39 18.00 -7.34
CA VAL A 72 20.25 17.30 -7.92
C VAL A 72 19.15 17.25 -6.86
N ILE A 73 17.89 17.35 -7.31
CA ILE A 73 16.70 17.01 -6.54
C ILE A 73 15.99 15.90 -7.30
N ALA A 74 15.58 14.85 -6.60
CA ALA A 74 14.69 13.82 -7.11
C ALA A 74 13.29 14.01 -6.50
N LEU A 75 12.26 14.02 -7.33
CA LEU A 75 10.87 14.18 -6.90
C LEU A 75 10.04 13.09 -7.53
N GLN A 76 9.28 12.35 -6.74
CA GLN A 76 8.29 11.41 -7.24
C GLN A 76 6.91 11.82 -6.77
N THR A 77 5.95 11.89 -7.68
CA THR A 77 4.59 12.30 -7.34
C THR A 77 3.54 11.64 -8.22
N SER A 78 2.33 11.48 -7.68
CA SER A 78 1.17 11.00 -8.45
C SER A 78 0.43 12.16 -9.10
N ALA A 79 -0.01 11.98 -10.35
CA ALA A 79 -0.95 12.89 -10.98
C ALA A 79 -2.32 12.86 -10.28
N PHE A 80 -2.97 14.02 -10.18
CA PHE A 80 -4.30 14.13 -9.60
C PHE A 80 -5.30 13.27 -10.37
N ALA A 81 -6.24 12.65 -9.66
CA ALA A 81 -7.36 11.92 -10.26
C ALA A 81 -8.65 12.71 -10.07
N GLU A 82 -9.31 13.06 -11.17
CA GLU A 82 -10.58 13.81 -11.13
C GLU A 82 -11.70 13.05 -10.40
N GLN A 83 -11.70 11.73 -10.53
CA GLN A 83 -12.64 10.85 -9.84
C GLN A 83 -11.90 9.94 -8.88
N LYS A 84 -12.20 10.10 -7.59
CA LYS A 84 -11.66 9.24 -6.54
C LYS A 84 -12.59 8.08 -6.26
N ASN A 85 -12.00 6.91 -6.05
CA ASN A 85 -12.74 5.74 -5.59
C ASN A 85 -13.05 5.89 -4.09
N LYS A 86 -14.33 6.07 -3.75
CA LYS A 86 -14.77 6.20 -2.35
C LYS A 86 -14.56 4.90 -1.55
N GLU A 87 -14.65 3.75 -2.21
CA GLU A 87 -14.43 2.44 -1.59
C GLU A 87 -12.94 2.16 -1.36
N SER A 88 -12.03 2.86 -2.06
CA SER A 88 -10.58 2.73 -1.89
C SER A 88 -9.90 4.10 -1.82
N PRO A 89 -9.98 4.79 -0.66
CA PRO A 89 -9.51 6.17 -0.50
C PRO A 89 -8.03 6.37 -0.77
N LEU A 90 -7.21 5.30 -0.64
CA LEU A 90 -5.77 5.36 -0.90
C LEU A 90 -5.40 5.14 -2.37
N GLN A 91 -6.31 4.58 -3.19
CA GLN A 91 -6.02 4.19 -4.57
C GLN A 91 -5.51 5.36 -5.42
N SER A 92 -6.11 6.54 -5.25
CA SER A 92 -5.80 7.74 -6.00
C SER A 92 -5.33 8.89 -5.11
N LEU A 93 -4.82 8.57 -3.92
CA LEU A 93 -4.26 9.58 -3.02
C LEU A 93 -3.02 10.20 -3.67
N VAL A 94 -2.93 11.52 -3.71
CA VAL A 94 -1.68 12.14 -4.15
C VAL A 94 -0.62 11.96 -3.06
N MET A 95 0.50 11.34 -3.41
CA MET A 95 1.68 11.20 -2.55
C MET A 95 2.87 11.79 -3.29
N THR A 96 3.60 12.67 -2.61
CA THR A 96 4.81 13.32 -3.11
C THR A 96 5.98 12.99 -2.20
N THR A 97 7.06 12.51 -2.79
CA THR A 97 8.33 12.23 -2.13
C THR A 97 9.42 13.05 -2.81
N ILE A 98 10.18 13.79 -2.03
CA ILE A 98 11.26 14.65 -2.53
C ILE A 98 12.52 14.25 -1.79
N VAL A 99 13.58 13.97 -2.55
CA VAL A 99 14.91 13.67 -2.04
C VAL A 99 15.84 14.75 -2.55
N ALA A 100 16.56 15.38 -1.64
CA ALA A 100 17.63 16.34 -1.90
C ALA A 100 18.78 16.06 -0.92
N LYS A 101 19.95 16.65 -1.11
CA LYS A 101 21.11 16.42 -0.23
C LYS A 101 20.85 16.76 1.25
N THR A 102 19.85 17.59 1.53
CA THR A 102 19.55 18.16 2.85
C THR A 102 18.18 17.79 3.39
N GLN A 103 17.38 17.03 2.62
CA GLN A 103 16.06 16.58 3.06
C GLN A 103 15.56 15.34 2.33
N ILE A 104 14.79 14.52 3.06
CA ILE A 104 13.75 13.66 2.49
C ILE A 104 12.41 14.23 2.94
N ALA A 105 11.62 14.76 2.01
CA ALA A 105 10.30 15.31 2.30
C ALA A 105 9.20 14.41 1.76
N LEU A 106 8.17 14.22 2.58
CA LEU A 106 6.95 13.49 2.25
C LEU A 106 5.79 14.47 2.35
N SER A 107 4.88 14.42 1.38
CA SER A 107 3.58 15.09 1.46
C SER A 107 2.52 14.20 0.89
N TRP A 108 1.38 14.12 1.57
CA TRP A 108 0.26 13.28 1.19
C TRP A 108 -1.02 14.10 1.20
N GLU A 109 -1.92 13.78 0.30
CA GLU A 109 -3.24 14.39 0.29
C GLU A 109 -4.01 14.08 1.58
N GLU A 110 -4.88 15.00 1.99
CA GLU A 110 -5.71 14.82 3.18
C GLU A 110 -6.69 13.67 3.01
N ILE A 111 -6.67 12.75 3.99
CA ILE A 111 -7.67 11.71 4.11
C ILE A 111 -8.85 12.29 4.90
N LYS A 112 -10.02 12.34 4.26
CA LYS A 112 -11.24 12.88 4.88
C LYS A 112 -11.49 12.26 6.27
N ASP A 113 -11.77 13.14 7.24
CA ASP A 113 -12.10 12.82 8.64
C ASP A 113 -10.95 12.20 9.47
N VAL A 114 -9.71 12.29 8.99
CA VAL A 114 -8.49 11.98 9.74
C VAL A 114 -7.95 13.26 10.39
N ALA A 115 -7.64 13.20 11.68
CA ALA A 115 -7.17 14.36 12.44
C ALA A 115 -5.64 14.46 12.55
N GLU A 116 -4.95 13.32 12.54
CA GLU A 116 -3.51 13.24 12.77
C GLU A 116 -2.91 12.03 12.04
N TYR A 117 -1.62 12.13 11.76
CA TYR A 117 -0.84 11.13 11.04
C TYR A 117 0.42 10.77 11.83
N ASP A 118 0.57 9.51 12.22
CA ASP A 118 1.80 9.00 12.81
C ASP A 118 2.79 8.64 11.70
N VAL A 119 3.96 9.26 11.70
CA VAL A 119 5.02 9.03 10.72
C VAL A 119 6.12 8.20 11.36
N TYR A 120 6.45 7.09 10.71
CA TYR A 120 7.50 6.16 11.10
C TYR A 120 8.60 6.14 10.04
N ARG A 121 9.85 5.96 10.47
CA ARG A 121 11.02 5.71 9.63
C ARG A 121 11.68 4.41 10.08
N ASN A 122 11.80 3.45 9.17
CA ASN A 122 12.37 2.13 9.43
C ASN A 122 11.74 1.46 10.67
N GLY A 123 10.42 1.60 10.83
CA GLY A 123 9.65 1.08 11.97
C GLY A 123 9.70 1.94 13.25
N THR A 124 10.60 2.91 13.34
CA THR A 124 10.69 3.83 14.50
C THR A 124 9.74 5.01 14.34
N HIS A 125 8.95 5.33 15.36
CA HIS A 125 8.08 6.52 15.37
C HIS A 125 8.93 7.80 15.37
N MET A 126 8.63 8.71 14.44
CA MET A 126 9.34 9.98 14.29
C MET A 126 8.52 11.14 14.81
N THR A 127 7.23 11.19 14.46
CA THR A 127 6.34 12.28 14.85
C THR A 127 4.87 11.91 14.66
N THR A 128 3.99 12.69 15.28
CA THR A 128 2.56 12.74 15.00
C THR A 128 2.27 14.11 14.37
N ALA A 129 1.96 14.13 13.09
CA ALA A 129 1.70 15.34 12.32
C ALA A 129 0.19 15.65 12.29
N VAL A 130 -0.16 16.91 12.59
CA VAL A 130 -1.53 17.43 12.39
C VAL A 130 -1.74 17.86 10.93
N GLY A 131 -0.64 18.14 10.20
CA GLY A 131 -0.65 18.46 8.79
C GLY A 131 -0.30 17.29 7.88
N ASN A 132 -0.15 17.60 6.60
CA ASN A 132 -0.08 16.66 5.48
C ASN A 132 1.33 16.54 4.89
N SER A 133 2.33 16.75 5.73
CA SER A 133 3.73 16.76 5.32
C SER A 133 4.67 16.42 6.47
N TYR A 134 5.80 15.82 6.12
CA TYR A 134 6.91 15.55 7.01
C TYR A 134 8.23 15.80 6.28
N ILE A 135 9.20 16.42 6.94
CA ILE A 135 10.55 16.65 6.39
C ILE A 135 11.56 16.02 7.34
N ASP A 136 12.28 15.02 6.83
CA ASP A 136 13.42 14.43 7.48
C ASP A 136 14.70 15.15 7.06
N ARG A 137 15.49 15.61 8.03
CA ARG A 137 16.77 16.29 7.80
C ARG A 137 17.95 15.57 8.46
N ASP A 138 17.70 14.45 9.14
CA ASP A 138 18.70 13.68 9.87
C ASP A 138 18.79 12.27 9.27
N PHE A 139 19.35 12.20 8.07
CA PHE A 139 19.46 10.98 7.28
C PHE A 139 20.84 10.88 6.61
N SER A 140 21.24 9.65 6.33
CA SER A 140 22.45 9.32 5.55
C SER A 140 22.11 9.22 4.07
N LEU A 141 23.04 9.60 3.20
CA LEU A 141 22.87 9.42 1.76
C LEU A 141 23.06 7.96 1.31
N ASP A 142 23.57 7.10 2.19
CA ASP A 142 24.01 5.73 1.87
C ASP A 142 23.10 4.63 2.43
N GLU A 143 21.96 5.01 3.00
CA GLU A 143 20.99 4.08 3.57
C GLU A 143 19.70 4.07 2.76
N ILE A 144 19.03 2.92 2.77
CA ILE A 144 17.67 2.76 2.24
C ILE A 144 16.69 3.13 3.36
N TYR A 145 15.63 3.85 3.02
CA TYR A 145 14.63 4.27 3.98
C TYR A 145 13.26 3.70 3.65
N THR A 146 12.53 3.29 4.68
CA THR A 146 11.11 3.00 4.61
C THR A 146 10.37 3.96 5.51
N TYR A 147 9.52 4.80 4.92
CA TYR A 147 8.62 5.66 5.67
C TYR A 147 7.21 5.09 5.66
N THR A 148 6.56 5.07 6.82
CA THR A 148 5.17 4.62 6.94
C THR A 148 4.35 5.70 7.63
N ILE A 149 3.30 6.17 6.97
CA ILE A 149 2.34 7.13 7.50
C ILE A 149 1.09 6.35 7.89
N LYS A 150 0.77 6.31 9.18
CA LYS A 150 -0.41 5.65 9.72
C LYS A 150 -1.42 6.67 10.20
N SER A 151 -2.69 6.37 9.98
CA SER A 151 -3.78 7.18 10.53
C SER A 151 -5.04 6.35 10.74
N LYS A 152 -6.01 6.93 11.43
CA LYS A 152 -7.27 6.26 11.77
C LYS A 152 -8.43 7.25 11.73
N ARG A 153 -9.63 6.77 11.40
CA ARG A 153 -10.88 7.52 11.57
C ARG A 153 -12.00 6.63 12.07
N SER A 154 -12.97 7.23 12.74
CA SER A 154 -14.19 6.53 13.14
C SER A 154 -15.18 6.44 11.97
N LEU A 155 -15.82 5.30 11.78
CA LEU A 155 -16.92 5.11 10.83
C LEU A 155 -18.07 6.08 11.10
N ALA A 156 -18.29 6.53 12.34
CA ALA A 156 -19.31 7.54 12.64
C ALA A 156 -19.06 8.89 11.95
N LYS A 157 -17.80 9.18 11.60
CA LYS A 157 -17.45 10.35 10.78
C LYS A 157 -17.56 10.06 9.28
N SER A 158 -17.55 8.78 8.88
CA SER A 158 -17.77 8.32 7.51
C SER A 158 -19.27 8.19 7.24
N GLU A 159 -19.92 9.30 6.89
CA GLU A 159 -21.39 9.41 6.71
C GLU A 159 -22.02 8.27 5.86
N GLU A 160 -21.34 7.83 4.81
CA GLU A 160 -21.85 6.82 3.88
C GLU A 160 -21.87 5.41 4.49
N ARG A 161 -20.80 5.01 5.18
CA ARG A 161 -20.69 3.67 5.79
C ARG A 161 -21.37 3.58 7.14
N PHE A 162 -21.52 4.70 7.84
CA PHE A 162 -22.23 4.73 9.13
C PHE A 162 -23.68 4.25 9.01
N ASN A 163 -24.38 4.59 7.92
CA ASN A 163 -25.76 4.18 7.70
C ASN A 163 -25.89 2.66 7.51
N VAL A 164 -24.98 2.05 6.75
CA VAL A 164 -24.89 0.59 6.59
C VAL A 164 -24.62 -0.08 7.94
N PHE A 165 -23.65 0.46 8.70
CA PHE A 165 -23.31 0.02 10.04
C PHE A 165 -24.52 0.04 11.00
N GLN A 166 -25.29 1.14 11.04
CA GLN A 166 -26.47 1.24 11.92
C GLN A 166 -27.58 0.25 11.56
N SER A 167 -27.85 0.04 10.27
CA SER A 167 -28.85 -0.94 9.82
C SER A 167 -28.51 -2.37 10.28
N ILE A 168 -27.24 -2.76 10.17
CA ILE A 168 -26.75 -4.08 10.55
C ILE A 168 -26.72 -4.27 12.08
N VAL A 169 -26.25 -3.26 12.82
CA VAL A 169 -26.20 -3.29 14.30
C VAL A 169 -27.60 -3.49 14.90
N SER A 170 -28.62 -2.87 14.31
CA SER A 170 -30.02 -3.02 14.74
C SER A 170 -30.59 -4.44 14.56
N THR A 171 -29.97 -5.24 13.69
CA THR A 171 -30.49 -6.56 13.29
C THR A 171 -29.83 -7.73 14.00
N VAL A 172 -28.53 -7.64 14.40
CA VAL A 172 -27.76 -8.84 14.82
C VAL A 172 -26.97 -8.69 16.14
N PHE A 173 -26.53 -7.50 16.53
CA PHE A 173 -25.45 -7.30 17.52
C PHE A 173 -25.87 -7.02 18.97
N GLY A 174 -27.16 -7.15 19.28
CA GLY A 174 -27.72 -6.77 20.58
C GLY A 174 -27.27 -7.62 21.77
N LEU A 175 -26.67 -8.80 21.56
CA LEU A 175 -26.69 -9.84 22.59
C LEU A 175 -25.38 -10.21 23.29
N LEU A 176 -24.16 -9.94 22.77
CA LEU A 176 -22.97 -10.62 23.34
C LEU A 176 -21.60 -9.90 23.34
N ASN A 177 -21.48 -8.58 23.22
CA ASN A 177 -20.16 -7.91 23.30
C ASN A 177 -20.15 -6.60 24.13
N PRO A 178 -19.13 -6.38 24.99
CA PRO A 178 -19.02 -5.17 25.81
C PRO A 178 -18.83 -3.94 24.92
N VAL A 179 -19.38 -2.81 25.36
CA VAL A 179 -19.46 -1.53 24.62
C VAL A 179 -18.11 -1.06 24.05
N SER A 180 -16.98 -1.35 24.71
CA SER A 180 -15.63 -1.01 24.24
C SER A 180 -15.27 -1.69 22.91
N SER A 181 -15.63 -2.97 22.76
CA SER A 181 -15.43 -3.73 21.52
C SER A 181 -16.32 -3.27 20.37
N LYS A 182 -17.30 -2.38 20.57
CA LYS A 182 -18.10 -1.80 19.47
C LYS A 182 -17.46 -0.52 18.92
N ALA A 183 -16.77 0.25 19.77
CA ALA A 183 -16.13 1.50 19.38
C ALA A 183 -14.85 1.25 18.55
N GLU A 184 -14.06 0.23 18.90
CA GLU A 184 -12.84 -0.16 18.17
C GLU A 184 -13.13 -0.80 16.80
N ALA A 185 -14.33 -1.41 16.63
CA ALA A 185 -14.76 -2.13 15.40
C ALA A 185 -14.99 -1.14 14.27
N ALA A 186 -15.37 0.06 14.68
CA ALA A 186 -15.75 1.16 13.84
C ALA A 186 -14.55 2.06 13.53
N ILE A 187 -13.31 1.58 13.67
CA ILE A 187 -12.10 2.35 13.37
C ILE A 187 -11.50 1.86 12.06
N GLU A 188 -11.61 2.67 11.02
CA GLU A 188 -10.87 2.47 9.78
C GLU A 188 -9.42 2.88 10.01
N GLN A 189 -8.50 2.12 9.42
CA GLN A 189 -7.07 2.39 9.50
C GLN A 189 -6.51 2.59 8.10
N PHE A 190 -5.57 3.52 7.99
CA PHE A 190 -4.86 3.82 6.74
C PHE A 190 -3.36 3.70 6.98
N SER A 191 -2.67 3.02 6.08
CA SER A 191 -1.21 2.93 6.09
C SER A 191 -0.68 3.25 4.69
N VAL A 192 0.16 4.28 4.57
CA VAL A 192 0.87 4.61 3.33
C VAL A 192 2.36 4.39 3.57
N THR A 193 2.94 3.43 2.86
CA THR A 193 4.36 3.06 2.97
C THR A 193 5.11 3.49 1.72
N LYS A 194 6.25 4.14 1.92
CA LYS A 194 7.19 4.53 0.86
C LYS A 194 8.56 3.93 1.14
N SER A 195 9.01 3.04 0.25
CA SER A 195 10.41 2.62 0.23
C SER A 195 11.21 3.58 -0.66
N ILE A 196 12.37 4.03 -0.20
CA ILE A 196 13.22 5.00 -0.89
C ILE A 196 14.62 4.38 -0.95
N ALA A 197 15.15 4.22 -2.16
CA ALA A 197 16.53 3.80 -2.38
C ALA A 197 17.53 4.77 -1.74
N LYS A 198 18.82 4.45 -1.80
CA LYS A 198 19.83 5.34 -1.22
C LYS A 198 19.72 6.72 -1.85
N PRO A 199 19.61 7.81 -1.06
CA PRO A 199 19.56 9.15 -1.62
C PRO A 199 20.73 9.45 -2.56
N ARG A 200 21.93 8.92 -2.30
CA ARG A 200 23.07 9.06 -3.22
C ARG A 200 22.77 8.54 -4.63
N GLU A 201 22.08 7.40 -4.74
CA GLU A 201 21.70 6.81 -6.03
C GLU A 201 20.63 7.67 -6.73
N LEU A 202 19.59 8.09 -5.98
CA LEU A 202 18.53 8.97 -6.48
C LEU A 202 19.02 10.37 -6.89
N LEU A 203 20.12 10.85 -6.32
CA LEU A 203 20.71 12.16 -6.61
C LEU A 203 21.83 12.11 -7.65
N THR A 204 22.00 10.97 -8.34
CA THR A 204 22.96 10.84 -9.44
C THR A 204 22.47 11.63 -10.66
N PRO A 205 23.31 12.49 -11.28
CA PRO A 205 22.99 13.19 -12.51
C PRO A 205 22.55 12.24 -13.63
N VAL A 206 21.64 12.68 -14.48
CA VAL A 206 21.04 11.88 -15.56
C VAL A 206 22.10 11.29 -16.50
N GLN A 207 23.15 12.07 -16.81
CA GLN A 207 24.25 11.61 -17.66
C GLN A 207 25.11 10.51 -17.02
N ASP A 208 25.15 10.44 -15.69
CA ASP A 208 25.99 9.51 -14.93
C ASP A 208 25.20 8.29 -14.44
N ARG A 209 23.87 8.27 -14.61
CA ARG A 209 23.01 7.19 -14.17
C ARG A 209 23.29 5.92 -14.98
N VAL A 210 23.67 4.86 -14.27
CA VAL A 210 23.74 3.52 -14.83
C VAL A 210 22.32 2.96 -14.92
N ARG A 211 21.89 2.56 -16.11
CA ARG A 211 20.62 1.85 -16.28
C ARG A 211 20.72 0.49 -15.59
N LEU A 212 19.93 0.31 -14.53
CA LEU A 212 19.81 -1.00 -13.89
C LEU A 212 19.17 -2.00 -14.86
N PRO A 213 19.52 -3.30 -14.74
CA PRO A 213 18.84 -4.34 -15.49
C PRO A 213 17.33 -4.28 -15.23
N ASN A 214 16.55 -4.52 -16.29
CA ASN A 214 15.11 -4.59 -16.15
C ASN A 214 14.73 -5.73 -15.19
N VAL A 215 13.66 -5.52 -14.42
CA VAL A 215 12.99 -6.58 -13.68
C VAL A 215 12.09 -7.33 -14.63
N ASP A 216 12.50 -8.56 -14.93
CA ASP A 216 11.76 -9.41 -15.85
C ASP A 216 10.72 -10.29 -15.17
N ARG A 217 10.89 -10.56 -13.86
CA ARG A 217 9.99 -11.42 -13.08
C ARG A 217 9.52 -10.71 -11.83
N TRP A 218 8.21 -10.78 -11.59
CA TRP A 218 7.58 -10.36 -10.34
C TRP A 218 6.76 -11.52 -9.77
N GLY A 219 6.92 -11.79 -8.48
CA GLY A 219 6.07 -12.70 -7.73
C GLY A 219 5.30 -11.92 -6.68
N PHE A 220 4.00 -12.16 -6.56
CA PHE A 220 3.15 -11.60 -5.51
C PHE A 220 2.44 -12.75 -4.80
N ARG A 221 2.44 -12.72 -3.47
CA ARG A 221 1.75 -13.72 -2.63
C ARG A 221 0.90 -13.00 -1.60
N TYR A 222 -0.36 -13.39 -1.51
CA TYR A 222 -1.27 -12.97 -0.44
C TYR A 222 -1.80 -14.21 0.26
N MET A 223 -1.52 -14.34 1.56
CA MET A 223 -2.12 -15.36 2.41
C MET A 223 -2.95 -14.75 3.53
N THR A 224 -3.94 -15.51 3.97
CA THR A 224 -4.68 -15.24 5.20
C THR A 224 -4.56 -16.44 6.13
N PHE A 225 -4.49 -16.22 7.45
CA PHE A 225 -4.34 -17.33 8.40
C PHE A 225 -4.89 -17.00 9.79
N LEU A 226 -5.17 -18.05 10.56
CA LEU A 226 -5.53 -17.99 11.97
C LEU A 226 -4.32 -18.37 12.82
N GLN A 227 -3.77 -17.42 13.56
CA GLN A 227 -2.57 -17.64 14.38
C GLN A 227 -2.74 -18.76 15.41
N ASP A 228 -3.92 -18.87 16.02
CA ASP A 228 -4.17 -19.86 17.08
C ASP A 228 -4.43 -21.26 16.53
N ASP A 229 -4.03 -22.29 17.28
CA ASP A 229 -4.37 -23.69 16.97
C ASP A 229 -5.88 -23.96 17.06
N TRP A 230 -6.54 -23.36 18.05
CA TRP A 230 -7.96 -23.56 18.32
C TRP A 230 -8.69 -22.25 18.41
N VAL A 231 -9.68 -22.11 17.55
CA VAL A 231 -10.55 -20.95 17.50
C VAL A 231 -11.92 -21.31 18.05
N LEU A 232 -12.41 -20.50 19.00
CA LEU A 232 -13.72 -20.71 19.60
C LEU A 232 -14.83 -20.19 18.70
N ASN A 233 -15.90 -20.97 18.49
CA ASN A 233 -17.09 -20.48 17.82
C ASN A 233 -17.78 -19.42 18.70
N PRO A 234 -17.98 -18.17 18.23
CA PRO A 234 -18.67 -17.14 18.99
C PRO A 234 -20.13 -17.50 19.27
N ASN A 235 -20.77 -18.32 18.43
CA ASN A 235 -22.11 -18.83 18.69
C ASN A 235 -22.06 -19.92 19.79
N LEU A 236 -22.36 -19.52 21.03
CA LEU A 236 -22.36 -20.39 22.21
C LEU A 236 -23.33 -21.57 22.12
N LEU A 237 -24.39 -21.45 21.30
CA LEU A 237 -25.39 -22.50 21.10
C LEU A 237 -25.00 -23.50 20.00
N SER A 238 -23.91 -23.22 19.26
CA SER A 238 -23.45 -24.08 18.18
C SER A 238 -22.88 -25.40 18.70
N ARG A 239 -23.27 -26.50 18.07
CA ARG A 239 -22.66 -27.82 18.28
C ARG A 239 -21.22 -27.90 17.74
N ASN A 240 -20.83 -26.99 16.85
CA ASN A 240 -19.47 -26.82 16.33
C ASN A 240 -18.75 -25.82 17.24
N ARG A 241 -18.20 -26.31 18.35
CA ARG A 241 -17.67 -25.43 19.40
C ARG A 241 -16.29 -24.86 19.07
N TYR A 242 -15.44 -25.64 18.41
CA TYR A 242 -14.10 -25.21 18.03
C TYR A 242 -13.86 -25.38 16.53
N PHE A 243 -13.11 -24.44 15.97
CA PHE A 243 -12.52 -24.50 14.64
C PHE A 243 -11.01 -24.70 14.80
N LYS A 244 -10.41 -25.48 13.90
CA LYS A 244 -8.96 -25.60 13.79
C LYS A 244 -8.41 -24.35 13.09
N GLY A 245 -7.40 -23.70 13.68
CA GLY A 245 -6.64 -22.64 13.02
C GLY A 245 -5.34 -23.16 12.40
N ASP A 246 -4.40 -22.25 12.14
CA ASP A 246 -3.18 -22.53 11.38
C ASP A 246 -1.93 -22.68 12.27
N ASP A 247 -2.02 -22.32 13.55
CA ASP A 247 -0.94 -22.45 14.56
C ASP A 247 0.42 -21.92 14.07
N ARG A 248 0.43 -20.69 13.55
CA ARG A 248 1.62 -20.07 12.97
C ARG A 248 1.64 -18.55 13.08
N GLY A 249 2.82 -17.98 12.84
CA GLY A 249 2.98 -16.55 12.61
C GLY A 249 3.08 -16.20 11.12
N PHE A 250 3.42 -14.94 10.84
CA PHE A 250 3.71 -14.47 9.50
C PHE A 250 4.89 -15.23 8.88
N ASP A 251 4.68 -15.81 7.72
CA ASP A 251 5.69 -16.56 6.98
C ASP A 251 5.29 -16.65 5.52
N SER A 252 6.14 -16.16 4.62
CA SER A 252 5.92 -16.23 3.17
C SER A 252 5.73 -17.67 2.67
N ASN A 253 6.27 -18.68 3.35
CA ASN A 253 6.16 -20.09 2.98
C ASN A 253 5.25 -20.90 3.93
N GLY A 254 4.40 -20.23 4.70
CA GLY A 254 3.46 -20.86 5.62
C GLY A 254 2.64 -21.96 4.94
N ALA A 255 2.77 -23.19 5.42
CA ALA A 255 2.14 -24.36 4.80
C ALA A 255 0.64 -24.47 5.08
N SER A 256 0.15 -23.85 6.17
CA SER A 256 -1.27 -23.79 6.54
C SER A 256 -1.81 -22.38 6.36
N TYR A 257 -2.99 -22.23 5.79
CA TYR A 257 -3.62 -20.92 5.56
C TYR A 257 -5.14 -21.08 5.42
N ARG A 258 -5.87 -19.97 5.56
CA ARG A 258 -7.28 -19.87 5.21
C ARG A 258 -7.45 -19.73 3.70
N THR A 259 -6.71 -18.80 3.10
CA THR A 259 -6.63 -18.64 1.64
C THR A 259 -5.22 -18.25 1.22
N ARG A 260 -4.87 -18.60 -0.01
CA ARG A 260 -3.60 -18.23 -0.64
C ARG A 260 -3.84 -17.83 -2.09
N VAL A 261 -3.23 -16.73 -2.50
CA VAL A 261 -3.16 -16.28 -3.89
C VAL A 261 -1.70 -16.08 -4.25
N ASP A 262 -1.26 -16.66 -5.36
CA ASP A 262 0.02 -16.35 -5.99
C ASP A 262 -0.24 -15.74 -7.37
N VAL A 263 0.52 -14.69 -7.69
CA VAL A 263 0.55 -14.06 -9.01
C VAL A 263 1.98 -13.97 -9.48
N GLU A 264 2.26 -14.41 -10.70
CA GLU A 264 3.56 -14.25 -11.34
C GLU A 264 3.39 -13.42 -12.61
N LEU A 265 4.20 -12.39 -12.77
CA LEU A 265 4.28 -11.59 -13.99
C LEU A 265 5.67 -11.76 -14.60
N ALA A 266 5.70 -12.17 -15.87
CA ALA A 266 6.93 -12.55 -16.57
C ALA A 266 7.12 -11.70 -17.83
N TYR A 267 7.85 -10.59 -17.76
CA TYR A 267 8.12 -9.70 -18.87
C TYR A 267 9.08 -10.25 -19.93
N ASP A 268 9.92 -11.21 -19.56
CA ASP A 268 10.85 -11.91 -20.46
C ASP A 268 10.17 -12.89 -21.42
N LEU A 269 8.90 -13.22 -21.19
CA LEU A 269 8.13 -14.13 -22.06
C LEU A 269 7.20 -13.35 -23.01
N GLU A 270 6.83 -13.98 -24.13
CA GLU A 270 5.96 -13.37 -25.15
C GLU A 270 4.63 -12.90 -24.54
N ARG A 271 4.25 -11.64 -24.81
CA ARG A 271 3.03 -10.98 -24.29
C ARG A 271 3.03 -10.80 -22.77
N SER A 272 4.17 -11.02 -22.14
CA SER A 272 4.43 -10.84 -20.73
C SER A 272 3.36 -11.51 -19.85
N PRO A 273 3.17 -12.84 -19.89
CA PRO A 273 2.06 -13.53 -19.24
C PRO A 273 1.98 -13.22 -17.75
N LEU A 274 0.74 -13.20 -17.25
CA LEU A 274 0.44 -13.08 -15.82
C LEU A 274 -0.25 -14.38 -15.40
N THR A 275 0.41 -15.19 -14.57
CA THR A 275 -0.17 -16.40 -14.00
C THR A 275 -0.82 -16.07 -12.67
N PHE A 276 -1.89 -16.78 -12.34
CA PHE A 276 -2.68 -16.56 -11.14
C PHE A 276 -3.16 -17.90 -10.61
N THR A 277 -2.76 -18.24 -9.40
CA THR A 277 -3.22 -19.42 -8.67
C THR A 277 -3.88 -18.99 -7.38
N ARG A 278 -4.82 -19.81 -6.91
CA ARG A 278 -5.60 -19.58 -5.72
C ARG A 278 -5.94 -20.89 -5.05
N ASP A 279 -5.85 -20.92 -3.73
CA ASP A 279 -6.21 -22.06 -2.92
C ASP A 279 -6.95 -21.63 -1.65
N VAL A 280 -7.86 -22.50 -1.19
CA VAL A 280 -8.66 -22.29 0.00
C VAL A 280 -8.43 -23.45 0.95
N GLY A 281 -7.89 -23.15 2.12
CA GLY A 281 -7.65 -24.15 3.15
C GLY A 281 -8.96 -24.70 3.73
N PRO A 282 -8.98 -25.96 4.19
CA PRO A 282 -10.18 -26.54 4.76
C PRO A 282 -10.57 -25.87 6.08
N SER A 283 -11.88 -25.69 6.26
CA SER A 283 -12.47 -25.43 7.58
C SER A 283 -12.72 -26.78 8.26
N ILE A 284 -12.21 -26.94 9.49
CA ILE A 284 -12.39 -28.16 10.29
C ILE A 284 -13.01 -27.80 11.63
N VAL A 285 -14.12 -28.45 11.97
CA VAL A 285 -14.89 -28.20 13.19
C VAL A 285 -14.92 -29.39 14.14
N TYR A 286 -14.93 -29.06 15.42
CA TYR A 286 -14.89 -29.99 16.54
C TYR A 286 -15.98 -29.67 17.56
N ASP A 287 -16.35 -30.68 18.35
CA ASP A 287 -17.30 -30.51 19.46
C ASP A 287 -16.65 -29.91 20.72
N ALA A 288 -17.43 -29.74 21.80
CA ALA A 288 -16.94 -29.17 23.05
C ALA A 288 -15.80 -29.97 23.72
N PHE A 289 -15.60 -31.23 23.34
CA PHE A 289 -14.51 -32.09 23.83
C PHE A 289 -13.37 -32.19 22.81
N LYS A 290 -13.31 -31.29 21.81
CA LYS A 290 -12.34 -31.28 20.72
C LYS A 290 -12.31 -32.59 19.91
N ARG A 291 -13.46 -33.26 19.77
CA ARG A 291 -13.60 -34.43 18.89
C ARG A 291 -14.02 -33.96 17.49
N PHE A 292 -13.40 -34.54 16.46
CA PHE A 292 -13.67 -34.19 15.07
C PHE A 292 -15.16 -34.35 14.77
N ARG A 293 -15.75 -33.37 14.07
CA ARG A 293 -17.13 -33.42 13.61
C ARG A 293 -17.23 -33.40 12.10
N LYS A 294 -16.63 -32.40 11.47
CA LYS A 294 -16.81 -32.14 10.04
C LYS A 294 -15.64 -31.33 9.48
N GLN A 295 -15.39 -31.51 8.18
CA GLN A 295 -14.49 -30.71 7.38
C GLN A 295 -15.18 -30.33 6.07
N ALA A 296 -14.94 -29.12 5.59
CA ALA A 296 -15.33 -28.68 4.25
C ALA A 296 -14.42 -27.55 3.79
N THR A 297 -14.27 -27.42 2.48
CA THR A 297 -13.51 -26.35 1.82
C THR A 297 -14.49 -25.46 1.07
N ALA A 298 -14.37 -24.14 1.23
CA ALA A 298 -15.20 -23.20 0.48
C ALA A 298 -14.76 -23.15 -0.98
N SER A 299 -15.66 -22.73 -1.86
CA SER A 299 -15.27 -22.45 -3.24
C SER A 299 -14.30 -21.27 -3.31
N HIS A 300 -13.37 -21.29 -4.26
CA HIS A 300 -12.50 -20.18 -4.59
C HIS A 300 -13.11 -19.21 -5.63
N ASP A 301 -14.39 -19.37 -5.99
CA ASP A 301 -15.03 -18.59 -7.07
C ASP A 301 -15.09 -17.09 -6.78
N GLY A 302 -15.13 -16.70 -5.50
CA GLY A 302 -15.05 -15.30 -5.08
C GLY A 302 -13.64 -14.71 -5.14
N ILE A 303 -12.63 -15.50 -5.52
CA ILE A 303 -11.26 -15.02 -5.72
C ILE A 303 -11.03 -14.84 -7.24
N THR A 304 -11.02 -13.59 -7.69
CA THR A 304 -10.93 -13.24 -9.11
C THR A 304 -9.81 -12.24 -9.36
N LEU A 305 -9.15 -12.36 -10.52
CA LEU A 305 -8.09 -11.46 -10.93
C LEU A 305 -8.34 -10.94 -12.34
N LYS A 306 -8.26 -9.63 -12.50
CA LYS A 306 -8.26 -8.95 -13.80
C LYS A 306 -6.90 -8.31 -14.04
N ARG A 307 -6.22 -8.72 -15.10
CA ARG A 307 -4.99 -8.05 -15.56
C ARG A 307 -5.28 -6.62 -16.01
N THR A 308 -4.38 -5.70 -15.69
CA THR A 308 -4.37 -4.33 -16.18
C THR A 308 -3.07 -4.06 -16.93
N ASN A 309 -3.15 -3.56 -18.16
CA ASN A 309 -1.97 -3.20 -18.96
C ASN A 309 -1.90 -1.68 -19.08
N HIS A 310 -0.71 -1.11 -18.88
CA HIS A 310 -0.49 0.33 -18.90
C HIS A 310 0.63 0.77 -19.87
N GLY A 311 1.34 -0.20 -20.47
CA GLY A 311 2.37 -0.03 -21.48
C GLY A 311 3.18 -1.31 -21.67
N GLU A 312 4.22 -1.29 -22.50
CA GLU A 312 5.12 -2.44 -22.70
C GLU A 312 5.92 -2.78 -21.42
N ASP A 313 6.26 -1.75 -20.64
CA ASP A 313 7.08 -1.88 -19.42
C ASP A 313 6.26 -1.76 -18.11
N GLU A 314 4.92 -1.69 -18.21
CA GLU A 314 4.02 -1.48 -17.08
C GLU A 314 2.75 -2.34 -17.19
N ALA A 315 2.64 -3.29 -16.28
CA ALA A 315 1.50 -4.18 -16.13
C ALA A 315 1.15 -4.34 -14.66
N GLY A 316 -0.05 -4.85 -14.43
CA GLY A 316 -0.63 -4.92 -13.11
C GLY A 316 -1.83 -5.85 -13.06
N PHE A 317 -2.50 -5.83 -11.91
CA PHE A 317 -3.72 -6.59 -11.73
C PHE A 317 -4.65 -5.93 -10.72
N HIS A 318 -5.92 -6.31 -10.81
CA HIS A 318 -6.96 -6.05 -9.83
C HIS A 318 -7.46 -7.40 -9.31
N LEU A 319 -7.15 -7.69 -8.05
CA LEU A 319 -7.50 -8.91 -7.34
C LEU A 319 -8.66 -8.60 -6.39
N LEU A 320 -9.75 -9.36 -6.51
CA LEU A 320 -10.88 -9.35 -5.60
C LEU A 320 -10.95 -10.69 -4.89
N HIS A 321 -11.29 -10.67 -3.61
CA HIS A 321 -11.44 -11.86 -2.80
C HIS A 321 -12.67 -11.74 -1.90
N ALA A 322 -13.51 -12.77 -1.94
CA ALA A 322 -14.61 -13.00 -1.01
C ALA A 322 -14.73 -14.51 -0.79
N VAL A 323 -14.31 -15.00 0.38
CA VAL A 323 -14.38 -16.44 0.71
C VAL A 323 -14.98 -16.62 2.10
N GLY A 324 -16.13 -17.27 2.13
CA GLY A 324 -16.86 -17.59 3.35
C GLY A 324 -16.44 -18.87 4.04
N ASN A 325 -17.06 -19.13 5.20
CA ASN A 325 -16.89 -20.38 5.93
C ASN A 325 -18.00 -21.39 5.54
N PRO A 326 -17.67 -22.58 5.00
CA PRO A 326 -18.67 -23.54 4.55
C PRO A 326 -19.35 -24.33 5.69
N LEU A 327 -18.92 -24.14 6.94
CA LEU A 327 -19.35 -24.90 8.12
C LEU A 327 -20.07 -24.05 9.17
N THR A 328 -20.17 -22.74 8.96
CA THR A 328 -20.92 -21.82 9.81
C THR A 328 -21.30 -20.58 9.02
N THR A 329 -22.42 -19.96 9.38
CA THR A 329 -22.73 -18.61 8.91
C THR A 329 -21.74 -17.64 9.57
N ALA A 330 -20.90 -17.04 8.75
CA ALA A 330 -19.97 -15.97 9.10
C ALA A 330 -19.79 -15.10 7.84
N PRO A 331 -19.45 -13.81 7.99
CA PRO A 331 -19.00 -12.98 6.88
C PRO A 331 -17.83 -13.62 6.16
N ASP A 332 -17.72 -13.31 4.87
CA ASP A 332 -16.59 -13.70 4.05
C ASP A 332 -15.32 -13.00 4.52
N ILE A 333 -14.17 -13.61 4.26
CA ILE A 333 -12.89 -12.91 4.26
C ILE A 333 -12.86 -12.09 2.97
N ASN A 334 -12.85 -10.77 3.10
CA ASN A 334 -12.86 -9.83 1.98
C ASN A 334 -11.56 -9.06 1.89
N TYR A 335 -11.05 -8.93 0.67
CA TYR A 335 -10.00 -7.97 0.35
C TYR A 335 -10.00 -7.60 -1.14
N GLU A 336 -9.48 -6.41 -1.41
CA GLU A 336 -9.14 -5.94 -2.76
C GLU A 336 -7.65 -5.58 -2.80
N VAL A 337 -7.00 -5.91 -3.92
CA VAL A 337 -5.64 -5.46 -4.23
C VAL A 337 -5.58 -4.94 -5.66
N ARG A 338 -4.97 -3.78 -5.83
CA ARG A 338 -4.53 -3.26 -7.12
C ARG A 338 -3.03 -3.12 -7.09
N ALA A 339 -2.36 -3.66 -8.08
CA ALA A 339 -0.92 -3.61 -8.20
C ALA A 339 -0.53 -3.11 -9.58
N VAL A 340 0.50 -2.28 -9.62
CA VAL A 340 1.25 -1.90 -10.82
C VAL A 340 2.70 -2.21 -10.55
N MET A 341 3.33 -2.99 -11.43
CA MET A 341 4.72 -3.45 -11.32
C MET A 341 5.43 -3.14 -12.63
N ARG A 342 6.59 -2.47 -12.58
CA ARG A 342 7.28 -1.96 -13.77
C ARG A 342 8.60 -2.68 -14.01
N ARG A 343 9.06 -2.69 -15.27
CA ARG A 343 10.36 -3.26 -15.62
C ARG A 343 11.53 -2.46 -15.08
N ASP A 344 11.36 -1.19 -14.76
CA ASP A 344 12.40 -0.37 -14.10
C ASP A 344 12.61 -0.74 -12.62
N GLY A 345 11.77 -1.62 -12.06
CA GLY A 345 11.83 -2.01 -10.65
C GLY A 345 10.88 -1.26 -9.74
N THR A 346 10.17 -0.26 -10.24
CA THR A 346 9.20 0.46 -9.44
C THR A 346 7.86 -0.26 -9.37
N PHE A 347 7.13 -0.09 -8.27
CA PHE A 347 5.79 -0.60 -8.09
C PHE A 347 4.92 0.37 -7.28
N ASP A 348 3.60 0.25 -7.47
CA ASP A 348 2.58 0.92 -6.66
C ASP A 348 1.44 -0.05 -6.42
N MET A 349 1.16 -0.33 -5.16
CA MET A 349 0.15 -1.29 -4.76
C MET A 349 -0.74 -0.67 -3.70
N THR A 350 -2.04 -0.88 -3.86
CA THR A 350 -3.06 -0.39 -2.95
C THR A 350 -4.02 -1.51 -2.66
N GLY A 351 -4.51 -1.61 -1.43
CA GLY A 351 -5.53 -2.56 -1.09
C GLY A 351 -6.27 -2.21 0.18
N TYR A 352 -7.27 -3.00 0.46
CA TYR A 352 -7.96 -2.99 1.74
C TYR A 352 -8.47 -4.37 2.06
N HIS A 353 -8.66 -4.64 3.35
CA HIS A 353 -9.14 -5.94 3.81
C HIS A 353 -9.85 -5.82 5.16
N ASP A 354 -10.62 -6.87 5.49
CA ASP A 354 -11.30 -7.03 6.77
C ASP A 354 -10.33 -6.99 7.95
N GLN A 355 -10.84 -6.77 9.17
CA GLN A 355 -10.00 -6.74 10.38
C GLN A 355 -9.58 -8.12 10.90
N ALA A 356 -10.09 -9.18 10.28
CA ALA A 356 -9.81 -10.56 10.64
C ALA A 356 -9.95 -11.44 9.37
N PRO A 357 -9.13 -12.50 9.23
CA PRO A 357 -8.14 -12.99 10.18
C PRO A 357 -6.79 -12.25 10.02
N HIS A 358 -5.64 -12.92 10.15
CA HIS A 358 -4.36 -12.29 9.80
C HIS A 358 -4.25 -12.18 8.28
N HIS A 359 -3.66 -11.09 7.81
CA HIS A 359 -3.40 -10.83 6.39
C HIS A 359 -1.91 -10.62 6.18
N GLU A 360 -1.32 -11.26 5.18
CA GLU A 360 0.09 -11.12 4.85
C GLU A 360 0.31 -11.12 3.34
N ILE A 361 1.14 -10.17 2.90
CA ILE A 361 1.41 -9.92 1.50
C ILE A 361 2.92 -9.80 1.30
N TYR A 362 3.43 -10.55 0.33
CA TYR A 362 4.83 -10.59 -0.02
C TYR A 362 5.03 -10.29 -1.50
N LEU A 363 6.15 -9.66 -1.80
CA LEU A 363 6.60 -9.35 -3.15
C LEU A 363 7.98 -9.95 -3.36
N MET A 364 8.17 -10.55 -4.53
CA MET A 364 9.44 -11.09 -5.00
C MET A 364 9.78 -10.38 -6.31
N ARG A 365 11.04 -9.96 -6.45
CA ARG A 365 11.54 -9.19 -7.59
C ARG A 365 12.72 -9.93 -8.22
N GLY A 366 12.67 -10.08 -9.55
CA GLY A 366 13.72 -10.73 -10.32
C GLY A 366 13.90 -12.20 -9.94
N GLU A 367 15.12 -12.71 -10.16
CA GLU A 367 15.50 -14.10 -9.86
C GLU A 367 16.02 -14.29 -8.42
N GLU A 368 15.96 -13.25 -7.58
CA GLU A 368 16.48 -13.27 -6.20
C GLU A 368 15.82 -14.37 -5.34
N ASN A 369 14.66 -14.90 -5.77
CA ASN A 369 13.90 -15.95 -5.09
C ASN A 369 13.60 -15.65 -3.62
N GLU A 370 13.62 -14.37 -3.24
CA GLU A 370 13.40 -13.88 -1.88
C GLU A 370 12.06 -13.13 -1.79
N TRP A 371 11.19 -13.58 -0.88
CA TRP A 371 9.92 -12.94 -0.57
C TRP A 371 10.10 -11.84 0.46
N LYS A 372 9.83 -10.59 0.08
CA LYS A 372 9.89 -9.43 0.98
C LYS A 372 8.48 -9.06 1.43
N PRO A 373 8.23 -8.90 2.75
CA PRO A 373 6.91 -8.48 3.24
C PRO A 373 6.62 -7.05 2.78
N ILE A 374 5.44 -6.84 2.19
CA ILE A 374 4.97 -5.51 1.77
C ILE A 374 3.76 -5.03 2.58
N HIS A 375 3.01 -5.95 3.18
CA HIS A 375 1.92 -5.64 4.10
C HIS A 375 1.66 -6.83 5.02
N GLN A 376 1.53 -6.58 6.31
CA GLN A 376 1.18 -7.57 7.33
C GLN A 376 0.21 -6.93 8.32
N ALA A 377 -0.88 -7.61 8.62
CA ALA A 377 -1.89 -7.14 9.55
C ALA A 377 -2.31 -8.28 10.48
N GLU A 378 -2.24 -8.01 11.77
CA GLU A 378 -2.72 -8.92 12.81
C GLU A 378 -4.24 -8.94 12.86
N SER A 379 -4.80 -10.13 13.12
CA SER A 379 -6.24 -10.27 13.35
C SER A 379 -6.64 -9.51 14.60
N LYS A 380 -7.67 -8.68 14.52
CA LYS A 380 -8.29 -8.09 15.72
C LYS A 380 -9.16 -9.11 16.49
N GLY A 381 -9.42 -10.28 15.88
CA GLY A 381 -10.19 -11.38 16.45
C GLY A 381 -11.44 -11.74 15.63
N LEU A 382 -12.01 -12.92 15.84
CA LEU A 382 -13.16 -13.35 15.03
C LEU A 382 -14.49 -12.74 15.44
N ALA A 383 -14.58 -12.16 16.64
CA ALA A 383 -15.74 -11.36 17.03
C ALA A 383 -15.94 -10.16 16.07
N TRP A 384 -14.89 -9.75 15.36
CA TRP A 384 -14.88 -8.67 14.38
C TRP A 384 -15.16 -9.14 12.94
N MET A 385 -15.25 -10.46 12.70
CA MET A 385 -15.89 -11.03 11.51
C MET A 385 -17.41 -11.08 11.72
N SER A 386 -18.00 -9.99 12.15
CA SER A 386 -19.44 -9.79 12.17
C SER A 386 -19.69 -8.54 11.32
N GLU A 387 -20.83 -8.42 10.64
CA GLU A 387 -21.08 -7.59 9.43
C GLU A 387 -20.82 -6.05 9.54
N VAL A 388 -20.14 -5.60 10.58
CA VAL A 388 -19.56 -4.28 10.81
C VAL A 388 -18.09 -4.31 10.40
N ILE A 389 -17.77 -3.73 9.23
CA ILE A 389 -16.43 -3.84 8.64
C ILE A 389 -15.80 -2.46 8.54
N ALA A 390 -15.07 -2.02 9.57
CA ALA A 390 -14.09 -0.97 9.34
C ALA A 390 -12.88 -1.56 8.64
N TRP A 391 -12.66 -1.15 7.40
CA TRP A 391 -11.56 -1.65 6.59
C TRP A 391 -10.19 -1.19 7.10
N GLN A 392 -9.19 -2.02 6.83
CA GLN A 392 -7.79 -1.67 6.92
C GLN A 392 -7.27 -1.38 5.51
N TYR A 393 -7.07 -0.10 5.20
CA TYR A 393 -6.55 0.37 3.93
C TYR A 393 -5.03 0.47 3.98
N TRP A 394 -4.38 0.05 2.91
CA TRP A 394 -2.94 0.16 2.76
C TRP A 394 -2.55 0.58 1.34
N ARG A 395 -1.44 1.31 1.24
CA ARG A 395 -0.74 1.60 -0.01
C ARG A 395 0.76 1.45 0.22
N ILE A 396 1.45 0.86 -0.73
CA ILE A 396 2.90 0.77 -0.73
C ILE A 396 3.46 1.04 -2.12
N SER A 397 4.52 1.83 -2.19
CA SER A 397 5.27 2.08 -3.42
C SER A 397 6.74 2.32 -3.10
N ASN A 398 7.60 2.25 -4.11
CA ASN A 398 9.02 2.56 -4.00
C ASN A 398 9.44 3.78 -4.85
N PHE A 399 10.60 4.34 -4.52
CA PHE A 399 11.32 5.34 -5.29
C PHE A 399 12.78 4.90 -5.41
N GLU A 400 13.18 4.51 -6.62
CA GLU A 400 14.50 3.90 -6.92
C GLU A 400 15.19 4.55 -8.10
#